data_AF-A0AAD5MA98-F1
#
_entry.id   AF-A0AAD5MA98-F1
#
_cell.length_a   1.000
_cell.length_b   1.000
_cell.length_c   1.000
_cell.angle_alpha   90.00
_cell.angle_beta   90.00
_cell.angle_gamma   90.00
#
_symmetry.space_group_name_H-M   'P 1'
#
loop_
_entity.id
_entity.type
_entity.pdbx_description
1 polymer ?
#
loop_
_entity_poly.entity_id
_entity_poly.type
_entity_poly.pdbx_seq_one_letter_code
_entity_poly.pdbx_strand_id
1 'polypeptide(L)'
;MAPTVVPCGSYDIVLGSTLLSSAFVAQDILRQVPSASTFLILTDANVYPLYAMPLYQQLRGLLVATPKRVLVHAIPAGEASKSRAMKARIEDEVLFQQRCHRDTCVIAVGGGVVGDLSGYVAATYMRGVPFIQVPTSLLACVDSSIGGKTGIDVDDFGKNLLGAFHMPQRVYIDLSVLKTLPQRELVNGMAEVIKAGAIYDAALFELLEASSESVLALSDMELVQRIVAMAVQVKAHVVTQDTKEQGLRAILNFGHSIGHGIEALVQPELLHGECVSIGMIKEAEIARGMGVFALAAVANGTTKITGIANQRVKECNRIEVMVTELRKIGVECGELPDVELRVDLLNNFNNLNHVASEVSALRAKCTLPIIFTVRSQNQGGAFPDDQEALMMQLLNLAQETGFAGGSITIPLKVDIVPHLDFVSPAVRAIGAVNTLTRLDRNGCILWKGDNTDWLGILRPIERRLKDVSVPDHPLVALIIGAGGTSMAAAYAMQQLGVHQLFVFNRTVSKAQAVASRFGATALGELTPTTLPRVDIVISTVPATANVTIPDYLLPGEHPVVVLDAAYMPPITPCLAHAHGRGAMCIQGYEMLYEQAAEQYLRWNKITQVHDVDIEVFKRACLSHIPESERLD
;
A
#
# COMPACT_ATOMS: atom_id res chain seq x y z
N MET A 1 -21.80 -22.85 -26.78
CA MET A 1 -21.42 -23.72 -25.64
C MET A 1 -22.69 -24.11 -24.89
N ALA A 2 -22.77 -25.29 -24.28
CA ALA A 2 -23.93 -25.65 -23.47
C ALA A 2 -24.00 -24.77 -22.20
N PRO A 3 -25.19 -24.46 -21.67
CA PRO A 3 -25.33 -23.72 -20.42
C PRO A 3 -24.68 -24.50 -19.27
N THR A 4 -23.95 -23.80 -18.41
CA THR A 4 -23.43 -24.31 -17.15
C THR A 4 -24.50 -24.14 -16.07
N VAL A 5 -24.77 -25.18 -15.30
CA VAL A 5 -25.73 -25.13 -14.19
C VAL A 5 -24.94 -25.15 -12.88
N VAL A 6 -25.12 -24.13 -12.05
CA VAL A 6 -24.49 -24.00 -10.74
C VAL A 6 -25.59 -24.11 -9.67
N PRO A 7 -25.61 -25.20 -8.87
CA PRO A 7 -26.56 -25.34 -7.77
C PRO A 7 -26.32 -24.30 -6.66
N CYS A 8 -27.38 -23.73 -6.11
CA CYS A 8 -27.33 -22.76 -5.02
C CYS A 8 -28.42 -23.06 -3.99
N GLY A 9 -28.17 -24.03 -3.11
CA GLY A 9 -29.15 -24.47 -2.12
C GLY A 9 -30.42 -25.04 -2.75
N SER A 10 -31.51 -24.26 -2.72
CA SER A 10 -32.84 -24.68 -3.17
C SER A 10 -33.17 -24.33 -4.63
N TYR A 11 -32.26 -23.69 -5.36
CA TYR A 11 -32.46 -23.29 -6.76
C TYR A 11 -31.16 -23.44 -7.55
N ASP A 12 -31.26 -23.48 -8.88
CA ASP A 12 -30.09 -23.46 -9.75
C ASP A 12 -29.91 -22.11 -10.45
N ILE A 13 -28.65 -21.83 -10.73
CA ILE A 13 -28.20 -20.72 -11.57
C ILE A 13 -27.80 -21.30 -12.92
N VAL A 14 -28.47 -20.90 -13.99
CA VAL A 14 -28.17 -21.31 -15.36
C VAL A 14 -27.38 -20.21 -16.05
N LEU A 15 -26.13 -20.49 -16.37
CA LEU A 15 -25.17 -19.53 -16.90
C LEU A 15 -24.72 -19.95 -18.30
N GLY A 16 -24.67 -19.00 -19.22
CA GLY A 16 -24.22 -19.26 -20.59
C GLY A 16 -24.20 -18.00 -21.43
N SER A 17 -24.10 -18.16 -22.74
CA SER A 17 -24.18 -17.04 -23.70
C SER A 17 -25.31 -17.28 -24.69
N THR A 18 -26.02 -16.22 -25.07
CA THR A 18 -27.15 -16.22 -26.02
C THR A 18 -28.37 -17.01 -25.55
N LEU A 19 -28.50 -17.22 -24.23
CA LEU A 19 -29.63 -17.92 -23.63
C LEU A 19 -30.97 -17.23 -23.90
N LEU A 20 -31.02 -15.90 -23.81
CA LEU A 20 -32.20 -15.07 -24.06
C LEU A 20 -32.53 -14.94 -25.54
N SER A 21 -31.53 -15.04 -26.42
CA SER A 21 -31.77 -15.06 -27.87
C SER A 21 -32.38 -16.40 -28.31
N SER A 22 -32.07 -17.48 -27.60
CA SER A 22 -32.74 -18.77 -27.78
C SER A 22 -34.07 -18.80 -27.01
N ALA A 23 -35.03 -19.62 -27.45
CA ALA A 23 -36.26 -19.84 -26.66
C ALA A 23 -36.01 -20.61 -25.35
N PHE A 24 -34.75 -20.89 -24.98
CA PHE A 24 -34.37 -21.69 -23.83
C PHE A 24 -34.88 -21.12 -22.51
N VAL A 25 -34.64 -19.83 -22.23
CA VAL A 25 -35.04 -19.20 -20.96
C VAL A 25 -36.56 -19.24 -20.80
N ALA A 26 -37.31 -18.86 -21.85
CA ALA A 26 -38.76 -18.92 -21.84
C ALA A 26 -39.29 -20.35 -21.61
N GLN A 27 -38.71 -21.36 -22.27
CA GLN A 27 -39.09 -22.75 -22.09
C GLN A 27 -38.76 -23.28 -20.69
N ASP A 28 -37.57 -22.98 -20.16
CA ASP A 28 -37.16 -23.45 -18.83
C ASP A 28 -38.02 -22.80 -17.74
N ILE A 29 -38.33 -21.50 -17.84
CA ILE A 29 -39.26 -20.82 -16.93
C ILE A 29 -40.59 -21.59 -16.82
N LEU A 30 -41.20 -21.94 -17.96
CA LEU A 30 -42.48 -22.66 -17.96
C LEU A 30 -42.39 -24.06 -17.33
N ARG A 31 -41.22 -24.71 -17.38
CA ARG A 31 -40.97 -26.00 -16.73
C ARG A 31 -40.72 -25.87 -15.23
N GLN A 32 -39.98 -24.84 -14.80
CA GLN A 32 -39.61 -24.65 -13.38
C GLN A 32 -40.77 -24.16 -12.52
N VAL A 33 -41.70 -23.38 -13.09
CA VAL A 33 -42.89 -22.87 -12.38
C VAL A 33 -44.19 -23.26 -13.11
N PRO A 34 -44.50 -24.57 -13.22
CA PRO A 34 -45.61 -25.06 -14.03
C PRO A 34 -46.98 -24.67 -13.45
N SER A 35 -47.05 -24.40 -12.14
CA SER A 35 -48.26 -23.95 -11.45
C SER A 35 -48.60 -22.47 -11.68
N ALA A 36 -47.66 -21.66 -12.19
CA ALA A 36 -47.91 -20.26 -12.44
C ALA A 36 -48.89 -20.07 -13.62
N SER A 37 -49.90 -19.21 -13.42
CA SER A 37 -50.89 -18.85 -14.45
C SER A 37 -50.61 -17.48 -15.08
N THR A 38 -49.93 -16.59 -14.36
CA THR A 38 -49.55 -15.26 -14.83
C THR A 38 -48.05 -15.05 -14.64
N PHE A 39 -47.36 -14.62 -15.69
CA PHE A 39 -45.93 -14.27 -15.63
C PHE A 39 -45.79 -12.75 -15.77
N LEU A 40 -45.32 -12.07 -14.73
CA LEU A 40 -45.06 -10.63 -14.77
C LEU A 40 -43.56 -10.39 -14.94
N ILE A 41 -43.16 -9.83 -16.08
CA ILE A 41 -41.80 -9.34 -16.28
C ILE A 41 -41.71 -7.91 -15.74
N LEU A 42 -40.85 -7.72 -14.73
CA LEU A 42 -40.46 -6.40 -14.23
C LEU A 42 -39.06 -6.05 -14.74
N THR A 43 -38.90 -4.85 -15.27
CA THR A 43 -37.67 -4.35 -15.89
C THR A 43 -37.57 -2.84 -15.71
N ASP A 44 -36.41 -2.25 -16.01
CA ASP A 44 -36.29 -0.81 -16.20
C ASP A 44 -36.45 -0.39 -17.67
N ALA A 45 -36.56 0.92 -17.90
CA ALA A 45 -36.77 1.52 -19.21
C ALA A 45 -35.61 1.31 -20.22
N ASN A 46 -34.37 1.13 -19.75
CA ASN A 46 -33.20 0.90 -20.62
C ASN A 46 -33.14 -0.57 -21.07
N VAL A 47 -33.41 -1.49 -20.14
CA VAL A 47 -33.39 -2.94 -20.36
C VAL A 47 -34.64 -3.44 -21.10
N TYR A 48 -35.77 -2.73 -20.96
CA TYR A 48 -37.04 -3.11 -21.55
C TYR A 48 -36.98 -3.46 -23.05
N PRO A 49 -36.49 -2.57 -23.94
CA PRO A 49 -36.46 -2.86 -25.37
C PRO A 49 -35.43 -3.94 -25.75
N LEU A 50 -34.37 -4.10 -24.95
CA LEU A 50 -33.23 -4.97 -25.28
C LEU A 50 -33.49 -6.44 -24.93
N TYR A 51 -34.04 -6.70 -23.75
CA TYR A 51 -34.09 -8.06 -23.19
C TYR A 51 -35.45 -8.47 -22.67
N ALA A 52 -36.20 -7.55 -22.04
CA ALA A 52 -37.51 -7.86 -21.48
C ALA A 52 -38.56 -8.07 -22.58
N MET A 53 -38.59 -7.22 -23.61
CA MET A 53 -39.55 -7.33 -24.71
C MET A 53 -39.34 -8.59 -25.57
N PRO A 54 -38.10 -8.98 -25.94
CA PRO A 54 -37.85 -10.27 -26.58
C PRO A 54 -38.32 -11.46 -25.72
N LEU A 55 -38.01 -11.47 -24.42
CA LEU A 55 -38.45 -12.54 -23.52
C LEU A 55 -39.99 -12.59 -23.40
N TYR A 56 -40.64 -11.43 -23.31
CA TYR A 56 -42.11 -11.32 -23.34
C TYR A 56 -42.70 -11.95 -24.61
N GLN A 57 -42.14 -11.64 -25.78
CA GLN A 57 -42.59 -12.20 -27.05
C GLN A 57 -42.42 -13.73 -27.12
N GLN A 58 -41.29 -14.25 -26.62
CA GLN A 58 -41.03 -15.69 -26.55
C GLN A 58 -42.03 -16.40 -25.63
N LEU A 59 -42.22 -15.91 -24.40
CA LEU A 59 -43.20 -16.48 -23.48
C LEU A 59 -44.61 -16.40 -24.04
N ARG A 60 -45.00 -15.26 -24.61
CA ARG A 60 -46.32 -15.11 -25.25
C ARG A 60 -46.53 -16.11 -26.38
N GLY A 61 -45.51 -16.32 -27.22
CA GLY A 61 -45.54 -17.29 -28.31
C GLY A 61 -45.73 -18.74 -27.84
N LEU A 62 -45.07 -19.11 -26.73
CA LEU A 62 -45.20 -20.45 -26.13
C LEU A 62 -46.56 -20.66 -25.42
N LEU A 63 -47.27 -19.59 -25.07
CA LEU A 63 -48.49 -19.64 -24.28
C LEU A 63 -49.78 -19.41 -25.09
N VAL A 64 -49.71 -19.23 -26.42
CA VAL A 64 -50.86 -18.93 -27.30
C VAL A 64 -52.03 -19.91 -27.12
N ALA A 65 -51.75 -21.20 -26.93
CA ALA A 65 -52.76 -22.24 -26.76
C ALA A 65 -53.01 -22.61 -25.28
N THR A 66 -52.72 -21.70 -24.36
CA THR A 66 -52.85 -21.93 -22.92
C THR A 66 -53.69 -20.84 -22.26
N PRO A 67 -54.33 -21.10 -21.10
CA PRO A 67 -55.01 -20.06 -20.33
C PRO A 67 -54.04 -19.13 -19.58
N LYS A 68 -52.73 -19.40 -19.67
CA LYS A 68 -51.70 -18.61 -18.98
C LYS A 68 -51.44 -17.31 -19.74
N ARG A 69 -51.04 -16.26 -19.03
CA ARG A 69 -50.76 -14.94 -19.62
C ARG A 69 -49.42 -14.39 -19.17
N VAL A 70 -48.89 -13.47 -19.98
CA VAL A 70 -47.65 -12.74 -19.70
C VAL A 70 -47.96 -11.25 -19.65
N LEU A 71 -47.42 -10.58 -18.64
CA LEU A 71 -47.46 -9.13 -18.47
C LEU A 71 -46.02 -8.61 -18.47
N VAL A 72 -45.83 -7.37 -18.88
CA VAL A 72 -44.53 -6.68 -18.79
C VAL A 72 -44.75 -5.27 -18.27
N HIS A 73 -43.93 -4.84 -17.34
CA HIS A 73 -43.97 -3.50 -16.79
C HIS A 73 -42.55 -2.95 -16.64
N ALA A 74 -42.32 -1.76 -17.20
CA ALA A 74 -41.05 -1.05 -17.13
C ALA A 74 -41.13 0.10 -16.12
N ILE A 75 -40.20 0.13 -15.18
CA ILE A 75 -40.01 1.24 -14.25
C ILE A 75 -38.94 2.22 -14.79
N PRO A 76 -38.86 3.46 -14.28
CA PRO A 76 -37.74 4.35 -14.57
C PRO A 76 -36.40 3.70 -14.19
N ALA A 77 -35.35 3.93 -14.99
CA ALA A 77 -34.01 3.42 -14.69
C ALA A 77 -33.33 4.20 -13.54
N GLY A 78 -32.45 3.53 -12.80
CA GLY A 78 -31.63 4.12 -11.74
C GLY A 78 -32.11 3.78 -10.31
N GLU A 79 -31.23 4.04 -9.33
CA GLU A 79 -31.43 3.68 -7.93
C GLU A 79 -32.68 4.30 -7.30
N ALA A 80 -33.09 5.50 -7.74
CA ALA A 80 -34.28 6.19 -7.21
C ALA A 80 -35.59 5.40 -7.38
N SER A 81 -35.64 4.47 -8.34
CA SER A 81 -36.78 3.56 -8.50
C SER A 81 -36.85 2.50 -7.41
N LYS A 82 -35.78 2.27 -6.65
CA LYS A 82 -35.69 1.29 -5.57
C LYS A 82 -36.31 1.80 -4.26
N SER A 83 -37.54 2.27 -4.33
CA SER A 83 -38.21 3.01 -3.24
C SER A 83 -39.54 2.39 -2.82
N ARG A 84 -40.03 2.77 -1.64
CA ARG A 84 -41.36 2.38 -1.14
C ARG A 84 -42.48 2.79 -2.11
N ALA A 85 -42.38 3.98 -2.67
CA ALA A 85 -43.37 4.53 -3.60
C ALA A 85 -43.43 3.74 -4.91
N MET A 86 -42.28 3.29 -5.43
CA MET A 86 -42.29 2.43 -6.61
C MET A 86 -42.87 1.05 -6.31
N LYS A 87 -42.47 0.45 -5.19
CA LYS A 87 -43.00 -0.84 -4.74
C LYS A 87 -44.53 -0.82 -4.63
N ALA A 88 -45.10 0.20 -3.97
CA ALA A 88 -46.54 0.35 -3.83
C ALA A 88 -47.25 0.45 -5.19
N ARG A 89 -46.70 1.23 -6.14
CA ARG A 89 -47.26 1.33 -7.50
C ARG A 89 -47.24 0.00 -8.24
N ILE A 90 -46.17 -0.77 -8.14
CA ILE A 90 -46.11 -2.12 -8.75
C ILE A 90 -47.19 -3.04 -8.14
N GLU A 91 -47.38 -2.99 -6.83
CA GLU A 91 -48.39 -3.82 -6.15
C GLU A 91 -49.82 -3.39 -6.52
N ASP A 92 -50.13 -2.10 -6.46
CA ASP A 92 -51.49 -1.57 -6.62
C ASP A 92 -51.89 -1.46 -8.10
N GLU A 93 -51.06 -0.81 -8.92
CA GLU A 93 -51.39 -0.42 -10.30
C GLU A 93 -51.03 -1.50 -11.32
N VAL A 94 -50.13 -2.42 -10.98
CA VAL A 94 -49.75 -3.53 -11.87
C VAL A 94 -50.37 -4.83 -11.40
N LEU A 95 -50.04 -5.29 -10.19
CA LEU A 95 -50.46 -6.62 -9.74
C LEU A 95 -51.95 -6.68 -9.41
N PHE A 96 -52.47 -5.82 -8.52
CA PHE A 96 -53.90 -5.83 -8.15
C PHE A 96 -54.81 -5.42 -9.32
N GLN A 97 -54.46 -4.35 -10.03
CA GLN A 97 -55.27 -3.88 -11.16
C GLN A 97 -55.38 -4.92 -12.29
N GLN A 98 -54.32 -5.70 -12.55
CA GLN A 98 -54.34 -6.79 -13.54
C GLN A 98 -54.95 -8.09 -12.99
N ARG A 99 -55.42 -8.11 -11.73
CA ARG A 99 -55.97 -9.30 -11.05
C ARG A 99 -54.95 -10.45 -10.97
N CYS A 100 -53.73 -10.14 -10.57
CA CYS A 100 -52.74 -11.15 -10.22
C CYS A 100 -53.13 -11.85 -8.92
N HIS A 101 -52.81 -13.13 -8.80
CA HIS A 101 -53.10 -13.95 -7.62
C HIS A 101 -51.82 -14.66 -7.15
N ARG A 102 -51.92 -15.62 -6.21
CA ARG A 102 -50.76 -16.32 -5.63
C ARG A 102 -49.98 -17.18 -6.63
N ASP A 103 -50.61 -17.49 -7.76
CA ASP A 103 -50.06 -18.22 -8.90
C ASP A 103 -49.42 -17.29 -9.94
N THR A 104 -49.13 -16.03 -9.60
CA THR A 104 -48.32 -15.14 -10.41
C THR A 104 -46.83 -15.39 -10.18
N CYS A 105 -46.04 -15.58 -11.23
CA CYS A 105 -44.59 -15.58 -11.17
C CYS A 105 -44.04 -14.20 -11.54
N VAL A 106 -43.24 -13.59 -10.67
CA VAL A 106 -42.51 -12.35 -10.96
C VAL A 106 -41.15 -12.71 -11.57
N ILE A 107 -40.82 -12.12 -12.72
CA ILE A 107 -39.56 -12.31 -13.43
C ILE A 107 -38.84 -10.96 -13.47
N ALA A 108 -37.73 -10.82 -12.75
CA ALA A 108 -36.89 -9.63 -12.80
C ALA A 108 -35.92 -9.72 -13.98
N VAL A 109 -36.01 -8.79 -14.93
CA VAL A 109 -35.08 -8.65 -16.05
C VAL A 109 -34.39 -7.30 -15.91
N GLY A 110 -33.14 -7.28 -15.44
CA GLY A 110 -32.45 -6.03 -15.18
C GLY A 110 -31.20 -6.17 -14.31
N GLY A 111 -30.62 -5.05 -13.91
CA GLY A 111 -29.53 -5.00 -12.92
C GLY A 111 -30.02 -5.23 -11.47
N GLY A 112 -29.15 -4.96 -10.49
CA GLY A 112 -29.43 -5.20 -9.07
C GLY A 112 -30.66 -4.44 -8.53
N VAL A 113 -30.88 -3.20 -8.99
CA VAL A 113 -32.05 -2.39 -8.66
C VAL A 113 -33.36 -3.12 -8.97
N VAL A 114 -33.49 -3.61 -10.20
CA VAL A 114 -34.69 -4.34 -10.64
C VAL A 114 -34.81 -5.66 -9.90
N GLY A 115 -33.70 -6.38 -9.71
CA GLY A 115 -33.65 -7.65 -8.98
C GLY A 115 -34.16 -7.53 -7.54
N ASP A 116 -33.63 -6.57 -6.78
CA ASP A 116 -33.97 -6.36 -5.38
C ASP A 116 -35.42 -5.89 -5.20
N LEU A 117 -35.85 -4.89 -5.99
CA LEU A 117 -37.20 -4.36 -5.92
C LEU A 117 -38.23 -5.44 -6.30
N SER A 118 -38.01 -6.15 -7.41
CA SER A 118 -38.92 -7.19 -7.89
C SER A 118 -38.97 -8.38 -6.94
N GLY A 119 -37.81 -8.76 -6.38
CA GLY A 119 -37.73 -9.81 -5.38
C GLY A 119 -38.50 -9.45 -4.11
N TYR A 120 -38.44 -8.18 -3.67
CA TYR A 120 -39.16 -7.74 -2.48
C TYR A 120 -40.66 -7.62 -2.72
N VAL A 121 -41.07 -7.14 -3.91
CA VAL A 121 -42.47 -7.23 -4.37
C VAL A 121 -42.94 -8.68 -4.33
N ALA A 122 -42.17 -9.63 -4.89
CA ALA A 122 -42.53 -11.04 -4.91
C ALA A 122 -42.60 -11.67 -3.50
N ALA A 123 -41.75 -11.23 -2.58
CA ALA A 123 -41.72 -11.70 -1.20
C ALA A 123 -42.96 -11.29 -0.42
N THR A 124 -43.46 -10.06 -0.60
CA THR A 124 -44.55 -9.51 0.19
C THR A 124 -45.92 -9.67 -0.47
N TYR A 125 -45.98 -9.66 -1.81
CA TYR A 125 -47.24 -9.76 -2.52
C TYR A 125 -47.93 -11.08 -2.20
N MET A 126 -49.14 -10.99 -1.65
CA MET A 126 -49.91 -12.12 -1.13
C MET A 126 -49.12 -13.06 -0.17
N ARG A 127 -48.14 -12.50 0.57
CA ARG A 127 -47.22 -13.22 1.47
C ARG A 127 -46.25 -14.17 0.78
N GLY A 128 -45.95 -13.93 -0.50
CA GLY A 128 -44.96 -14.68 -1.25
C GLY A 128 -45.56 -15.27 -2.53
N VAL A 129 -44.93 -14.95 -3.65
CA VAL A 129 -45.20 -15.55 -4.95
C VAL A 129 -43.89 -16.02 -5.61
N PRO A 130 -43.95 -16.95 -6.60
CA PRO A 130 -42.77 -17.39 -7.33
C PRO A 130 -41.98 -16.22 -7.93
N PHE A 131 -40.65 -16.31 -7.85
CA PHE A 131 -39.71 -15.27 -8.26
C PHE A 131 -38.60 -15.86 -9.13
N ILE A 132 -38.24 -15.20 -10.22
CA ILE A 132 -37.16 -15.59 -11.13
C ILE A 132 -36.27 -14.37 -11.40
N GLN A 133 -34.96 -14.58 -11.47
CA GLN A 133 -34.02 -13.53 -11.86
C GLN A 133 -33.38 -13.77 -13.23
N VAL A 134 -33.26 -12.70 -14.00
CA VAL A 134 -32.54 -12.61 -15.27
C VAL A 134 -31.64 -11.38 -15.18
N PRO A 135 -30.48 -11.47 -14.48
CA PRO A 135 -29.58 -10.34 -14.29
C PRO A 135 -28.97 -9.87 -15.62
N THR A 136 -28.89 -8.54 -15.81
CA THR A 136 -28.36 -7.92 -17.03
C THR A 136 -27.17 -6.99 -16.82
N SER A 137 -26.64 -6.91 -15.60
CA SER A 137 -25.34 -6.27 -15.31
C SER A 137 -24.38 -7.30 -14.73
N LEU A 138 -23.07 -7.14 -14.95
CA LEU A 138 -22.09 -8.08 -14.39
C LEU A 138 -22.21 -8.16 -12.87
N LEU A 139 -22.40 -7.02 -12.20
CA LEU A 139 -22.61 -6.94 -10.76
C LEU A 139 -23.80 -7.81 -10.31
N ALA A 140 -24.93 -7.73 -11.02
CA ALA A 140 -26.09 -8.55 -10.68
C ALA A 140 -25.86 -10.04 -10.98
N CYS A 141 -25.13 -10.37 -12.04
CA CYS A 141 -24.81 -11.75 -12.42
C CYS A 141 -23.99 -12.47 -11.34
N VAL A 142 -23.00 -11.79 -10.74
CA VAL A 142 -22.08 -12.44 -9.78
C VAL A 142 -22.43 -12.16 -8.32
N ASP A 143 -23.24 -11.14 -8.06
CA ASP A 143 -23.56 -10.71 -6.72
C ASP A 143 -25.08 -10.69 -6.46
N SER A 144 -25.79 -9.59 -6.75
CA SER A 144 -27.13 -9.37 -6.17
C SER A 144 -28.21 -10.38 -6.58
N SER A 145 -28.06 -11.10 -7.69
CA SER A 145 -29.00 -12.17 -8.06
C SER A 145 -28.90 -13.45 -7.23
N ILE A 146 -27.87 -13.56 -6.37
CA ILE A 146 -27.53 -14.77 -5.64
C ILE A 146 -27.72 -14.55 -4.12
N GLY A 147 -28.47 -15.45 -3.49
CA GLY A 147 -28.63 -15.51 -2.04
C GLY A 147 -29.82 -14.77 -1.45
N GLY A 148 -30.78 -14.38 -2.30
CA GLY A 148 -32.15 -14.06 -1.91
C GLY A 148 -32.31 -12.78 -1.08
N LYS A 149 -31.28 -11.95 -0.94
CA LYS A 149 -31.44 -10.61 -0.36
C LYS A 149 -32.24 -9.79 -1.37
N THR A 150 -33.37 -9.25 -0.94
CA THR A 150 -34.24 -8.40 -1.75
C THR A 150 -34.65 -7.22 -0.90
N GLY A 151 -34.84 -6.04 -1.49
CA GLY A 151 -35.16 -4.88 -0.69
C GLY A 151 -35.29 -3.58 -1.46
N ILE A 152 -35.53 -2.53 -0.69
CA ILE A 152 -35.68 -1.16 -1.14
C ILE A 152 -34.95 -0.22 -0.18
N ASP A 153 -34.63 0.95 -0.71
CA ASP A 153 -34.01 2.03 0.04
C ASP A 153 -35.07 2.80 0.83
N VAL A 154 -34.61 3.47 1.89
CA VAL A 154 -35.42 4.33 2.74
C VAL A 154 -34.78 5.70 2.72
N ASP A 155 -35.33 6.58 1.89
CA ASP A 155 -34.86 7.94 1.57
C ASP A 155 -33.79 8.53 2.52
N ASP A 156 -34.16 9.34 3.51
CA ASP A 156 -33.20 10.03 4.39
C ASP A 156 -32.43 9.12 5.36
N PHE A 157 -32.58 7.79 5.26
CA PHE A 157 -32.07 6.82 6.23
C PHE A 157 -31.05 5.84 5.63
N GLY A 158 -31.09 5.55 4.32
CA GLY A 158 -30.07 4.76 3.63
C GLY A 158 -30.61 3.62 2.77
N LYS A 159 -29.68 2.89 2.14
CA LYS A 159 -29.95 1.82 1.17
C LYS A 159 -30.32 0.49 1.83
N ASN A 160 -31.15 -0.30 1.14
CA ASN A 160 -31.46 -1.69 1.49
C ASN A 160 -31.99 -1.93 2.91
N LEU A 161 -32.49 -0.90 3.60
CA LEU A 161 -32.90 -1.00 5.00
C LEU A 161 -34.22 -1.77 5.20
N LEU A 162 -35.00 -1.95 4.13
CA LEU A 162 -36.23 -2.74 4.16
C LEU A 162 -36.17 -3.81 3.09
N GLY A 163 -36.45 -5.04 3.49
CA GLY A 163 -36.33 -6.15 2.58
C GLY A 163 -36.81 -7.46 3.16
N ALA A 164 -36.60 -8.51 2.39
CA ALA A 164 -36.86 -9.88 2.77
C ALA A 164 -35.78 -10.80 2.19
N PHE A 165 -35.49 -11.87 2.92
CA PHE A 165 -34.78 -13.02 2.34
C PHE A 165 -35.78 -13.88 1.57
N HIS A 166 -35.84 -13.70 0.25
CA HIS A 166 -36.75 -14.42 -0.67
C HIS A 166 -35.96 -15.06 -1.80
N MET A 167 -35.87 -16.39 -1.78
CA MET A 167 -35.07 -17.14 -2.76
C MET A 167 -35.79 -17.19 -4.11
N PRO A 168 -35.08 -16.97 -5.24
CA PRO A 168 -35.65 -17.21 -6.55
C PRO A 168 -35.86 -18.72 -6.77
N GLN A 169 -36.74 -19.06 -7.70
CA GLN A 169 -36.92 -20.42 -8.21
C GLN A 169 -35.83 -20.79 -9.23
N ARG A 170 -35.27 -19.77 -9.91
CA ARG A 170 -34.23 -19.92 -10.93
C ARG A 170 -33.52 -18.58 -11.17
N VAL A 171 -32.24 -18.63 -11.52
CA VAL A 171 -31.48 -17.47 -12.01
C VAL A 171 -30.92 -17.79 -13.39
N TYR A 172 -31.07 -16.89 -14.36
CA TYR A 172 -30.58 -17.04 -15.73
C TYR A 172 -29.54 -15.97 -16.07
N ILE A 173 -28.27 -16.35 -16.13
CA ILE A 173 -27.14 -15.48 -16.48
C ILE A 173 -26.82 -15.67 -17.97
N ASP A 174 -27.27 -14.75 -18.81
CA ASP A 174 -26.87 -14.69 -20.22
C ASP A 174 -25.76 -13.65 -20.42
N LEU A 175 -24.54 -14.10 -20.66
CA LEU A 175 -23.37 -13.23 -20.80
C LEU A 175 -23.37 -12.41 -22.10
N SER A 176 -24.25 -12.71 -23.07
CA SER A 176 -24.40 -11.86 -24.25
C SER A 176 -24.95 -10.47 -23.90
N VAL A 177 -25.60 -10.30 -22.74
CA VAL A 177 -26.10 -9.00 -22.26
C VAL A 177 -24.97 -8.01 -21.94
N LEU A 178 -23.77 -8.52 -21.63
CA LEU A 178 -22.61 -7.68 -21.31
C LEU A 178 -22.15 -6.83 -22.50
N LYS A 179 -22.50 -7.24 -23.73
CA LYS A 179 -22.13 -6.52 -24.95
C LYS A 179 -22.82 -5.15 -25.11
N THR A 180 -23.96 -4.95 -24.46
CA THR A 180 -24.65 -3.65 -24.46
C THR A 180 -24.49 -2.91 -23.13
N LEU A 181 -23.77 -3.49 -22.17
CA LEU A 181 -23.55 -2.89 -20.86
C LEU A 181 -22.48 -1.79 -20.99
N PRO A 182 -22.70 -0.58 -20.43
CA PRO A 182 -21.67 0.45 -20.42
C PRO A 182 -20.38 -0.08 -19.77
N GLN A 183 -19.22 0.28 -20.32
CA GLN A 183 -17.93 -0.21 -19.83
C GLN A 183 -17.72 0.07 -18.34
N ARG A 184 -18.15 1.23 -17.85
CA ARG A 184 -18.08 1.58 -16.42
C ARG A 184 -18.89 0.61 -15.54
N GLU A 185 -20.04 0.14 -16.00
CA GLU A 185 -20.88 -0.85 -15.30
C GLU A 185 -20.31 -2.27 -15.38
N LEU A 186 -19.58 -2.58 -16.46
CA LEU A 186 -18.79 -3.82 -16.53
C LEU A 186 -17.68 -3.81 -15.47
N VAL A 187 -16.93 -2.71 -15.38
CA VAL A 187 -15.88 -2.52 -14.35
C VAL A 187 -16.47 -2.53 -12.94
N ASN A 188 -17.62 -1.89 -12.73
CA ASN A 188 -18.39 -1.92 -11.49
C ASN A 188 -18.65 -3.37 -11.01
N GLY A 189 -19.10 -4.24 -11.91
CA GLY A 189 -19.30 -5.65 -11.59
C GLY A 189 -18.01 -6.45 -11.40
N MET A 190 -16.93 -6.06 -12.07
CA MET A 190 -15.64 -6.76 -11.98
C MET A 190 -15.05 -6.72 -10.56
N ALA A 191 -15.33 -5.67 -9.79
CA ALA A 191 -14.93 -5.57 -8.39
C ALA A 191 -15.38 -6.80 -7.57
N GLU A 192 -16.62 -7.25 -7.79
CA GLU A 192 -17.20 -8.42 -7.12
C GLU A 192 -16.60 -9.75 -7.61
N VAL A 193 -16.24 -9.83 -8.90
CA VAL A 193 -15.54 -10.99 -9.47
C VAL A 193 -14.15 -11.13 -8.85
N ILE A 194 -13.42 -10.02 -8.75
CA ILE A 194 -12.10 -9.97 -8.11
C ILE A 194 -12.22 -10.33 -6.63
N LYS A 195 -13.22 -9.79 -5.93
CA LYS A 195 -13.50 -10.11 -4.53
C LYS A 195 -13.68 -11.62 -4.33
N ALA A 196 -14.46 -12.28 -5.18
CA ALA A 196 -14.66 -13.73 -5.11
C ALA A 196 -13.34 -14.52 -5.23
N GLY A 197 -12.46 -14.12 -6.14
CA GLY A 197 -11.12 -14.70 -6.26
C GLY A 197 -10.26 -14.43 -5.02
N ALA A 198 -10.26 -13.19 -4.53
CA ALA A 198 -9.43 -12.78 -3.40
C ALA A 198 -9.79 -13.47 -2.07
N ILE A 199 -11.08 -13.75 -1.84
CA ILE A 199 -11.54 -14.30 -0.55
C ILE A 199 -11.66 -15.83 -0.53
N TYR A 200 -11.74 -16.49 -1.69
CA TYR A 200 -12.13 -17.91 -1.74
C TYR A 200 -11.49 -18.74 -2.86
N ASP A 201 -11.27 -18.19 -4.06
CA ASP A 201 -10.83 -18.96 -5.23
C ASP A 201 -9.54 -18.39 -5.86
N ALA A 202 -8.40 -18.96 -5.46
CA ALA A 202 -7.10 -18.56 -5.98
C ALA A 202 -6.97 -18.78 -7.50
N ALA A 203 -7.58 -19.82 -8.06
CA ALA A 203 -7.51 -20.10 -9.49
C ALA A 203 -8.30 -19.09 -10.31
N LEU A 204 -9.44 -18.61 -9.79
CA LEU A 204 -10.16 -17.46 -10.35
C LEU A 204 -9.28 -16.21 -10.34
N PHE A 205 -8.60 -15.95 -9.23
CA PHE A 205 -7.75 -14.77 -9.08
C PHE A 205 -6.57 -14.78 -10.08
N GLU A 206 -5.88 -15.91 -10.20
CA GLU A 206 -4.80 -16.10 -11.20
C GLU A 206 -5.30 -15.92 -12.63
N LEU A 207 -6.50 -16.46 -12.93
CA LEU A 207 -7.10 -16.33 -14.26
C LEU A 207 -7.45 -14.88 -14.60
N LEU A 208 -7.90 -14.09 -13.62
CA LEU A 208 -8.14 -12.65 -13.78
C LEU A 208 -6.83 -11.89 -14.02
N GLU A 209 -5.75 -12.20 -13.28
CA GLU A 209 -4.43 -11.59 -13.47
C GLU A 209 -3.89 -11.85 -14.88
N ALA A 210 -4.06 -13.07 -15.40
CA ALA A 210 -3.53 -13.47 -16.70
C ALA A 210 -4.37 -12.99 -17.91
N SER A 211 -5.58 -12.45 -17.69
CA SER A 211 -6.54 -12.24 -18.79
C SER A 211 -7.39 -10.97 -18.68
N SER A 212 -6.96 -10.01 -17.85
CA SER A 212 -7.69 -8.77 -17.57
C SER A 212 -8.09 -8.00 -18.84
N GLU A 213 -7.18 -7.82 -19.79
CA GLU A 213 -7.47 -7.13 -21.05
C GLU A 213 -8.56 -7.85 -21.86
N SER A 214 -8.43 -9.17 -22.05
CA SER A 214 -9.37 -9.95 -22.84
C SER A 214 -10.78 -9.96 -22.25
N VAL A 215 -10.87 -10.00 -20.92
CA VAL A 215 -12.12 -9.99 -20.15
C VAL A 215 -12.80 -8.63 -20.21
N LEU A 216 -12.05 -7.55 -20.00
CA LEU A 216 -12.59 -6.18 -20.07
C LEU A 216 -13.02 -5.80 -21.49
N ALA A 217 -12.31 -6.30 -22.51
CA ALA A 217 -12.68 -6.11 -23.90
C ALA A 217 -13.81 -7.04 -24.38
N LEU A 218 -14.24 -8.01 -23.56
CA LEU A 218 -15.20 -9.07 -23.92
C LEU A 218 -14.81 -9.80 -25.23
N SER A 219 -13.49 -9.93 -25.47
CA SER A 219 -12.93 -10.45 -26.71
C SER A 219 -12.93 -11.99 -26.77
N ASP A 220 -12.86 -12.64 -25.61
CA ASP A 220 -12.98 -14.09 -25.46
C ASP A 220 -14.16 -14.40 -24.51
N MET A 221 -15.32 -14.68 -25.12
CA MET A 221 -16.54 -14.96 -24.36
C MET A 221 -16.52 -16.32 -23.66
N GLU A 222 -15.69 -17.28 -24.10
CA GLU A 222 -15.52 -18.56 -23.41
C GLU A 222 -14.77 -18.36 -22.09
N LEU A 223 -13.71 -17.56 -22.13
CA LEU A 223 -12.96 -17.15 -20.95
C LEU A 223 -13.82 -16.33 -19.98
N VAL A 224 -14.57 -15.34 -20.49
CA VAL A 224 -15.52 -14.56 -19.67
C VAL A 224 -16.54 -15.50 -19.01
N GLN A 225 -17.08 -16.48 -19.76
CA GLN A 225 -18.01 -17.45 -19.20
C GLN A 225 -17.41 -18.26 -18.07
N ARG A 226 -16.17 -18.72 -18.25
CA ARG A 226 -15.46 -19.47 -17.22
C ARG A 226 -15.24 -18.64 -15.95
N ILE A 227 -14.75 -17.40 -16.09
CA ILE A 227 -14.49 -16.49 -14.96
C ILE A 227 -15.76 -16.18 -14.19
N VAL A 228 -16.85 -15.82 -14.89
CA VAL A 228 -18.12 -15.52 -14.25
C VAL A 228 -18.70 -16.77 -13.57
N ALA A 229 -18.57 -17.95 -14.17
CA ALA A 229 -19.01 -19.19 -13.55
C ALA A 229 -18.26 -19.49 -12.24
N MET A 230 -16.95 -19.27 -12.20
CA MET A 230 -16.15 -19.44 -10.97
C MET A 230 -16.59 -18.45 -9.88
N ALA A 231 -16.79 -17.17 -10.20
CA ALA A 231 -17.27 -16.18 -9.24
C ALA A 231 -18.68 -16.52 -8.69
N VAL A 232 -19.58 -16.95 -9.59
CA VAL A 232 -20.92 -17.42 -9.22
C VAL A 232 -20.84 -18.65 -8.31
N GLN A 233 -19.93 -19.59 -8.58
CA GLN A 233 -19.73 -20.78 -7.75
C GLN A 233 -19.26 -20.41 -6.33
N VAL A 234 -18.32 -19.47 -6.20
CA VAL A 234 -17.89 -18.95 -4.89
C VAL A 234 -19.09 -18.41 -4.12
N LYS A 235 -19.87 -17.50 -4.72
CA LYS A 235 -21.01 -16.90 -4.03
C LYS A 235 -22.08 -17.94 -3.70
N ALA A 236 -22.42 -18.83 -4.63
CA ALA A 236 -23.39 -19.90 -4.41
C ALA A 236 -22.96 -20.84 -3.27
N HIS A 237 -21.67 -21.19 -3.22
CA HIS A 237 -21.12 -22.02 -2.15
C HIS A 237 -21.27 -21.34 -0.78
N VAL A 238 -20.80 -20.09 -0.65
CA VAL A 238 -20.85 -19.33 0.60
C VAL A 238 -22.29 -19.11 1.07
N VAL A 239 -23.20 -18.77 0.16
CA VAL A 239 -24.64 -18.60 0.46
C VAL A 239 -25.28 -19.92 0.89
N THR A 240 -24.92 -21.04 0.27
CA THR A 240 -25.48 -22.36 0.63
C THR A 240 -25.02 -22.79 2.02
N GLN A 241 -23.78 -22.47 2.39
CA GLN A 241 -23.23 -22.72 3.72
C GLN A 241 -23.86 -21.81 4.79
N ASP A 242 -24.18 -20.57 4.45
CA ASP A 242 -24.70 -19.56 5.39
C ASP A 242 -25.75 -18.64 4.73
N THR A 243 -27.00 -19.10 4.71
CA THR A 243 -28.11 -18.42 4.02
C THR A 243 -28.55 -17.11 4.70
N LYS A 244 -28.21 -16.88 5.97
CA LYS A 244 -28.68 -15.74 6.78
C LYS A 244 -27.57 -14.84 7.33
N GLU A 245 -26.33 -15.04 6.89
CA GLU A 245 -25.19 -14.17 7.22
C GLU A 245 -24.83 -14.16 8.71
N GLN A 246 -24.75 -15.35 9.32
CA GLN A 246 -24.38 -15.51 10.73
C GLN A 246 -22.95 -16.05 10.94
N GLY A 247 -22.21 -16.32 9.87
CA GLY A 247 -20.87 -16.89 9.92
C GLY A 247 -20.09 -16.66 8.62
N LEU A 248 -19.86 -17.73 7.86
CA LEU A 248 -18.99 -17.71 6.67
C LEU A 248 -19.36 -16.61 5.67
N ARG A 249 -20.65 -16.28 5.51
CA ARG A 249 -21.08 -15.29 4.51
C ARG A 249 -20.57 -13.88 4.78
N ALA A 250 -20.11 -13.59 6.00
CA ALA A 250 -19.45 -12.32 6.33
C ALA A 250 -18.19 -12.06 5.49
N ILE A 251 -17.51 -13.10 4.96
CA ILE A 251 -16.34 -12.90 4.09
C ILE A 251 -16.68 -12.16 2.79
N LEU A 252 -17.94 -12.24 2.34
CA LEU A 252 -18.42 -11.49 1.16
C LEU A 252 -18.43 -9.98 1.41
N ASN A 253 -18.33 -9.53 2.67
CA ASN A 253 -18.26 -8.12 3.01
C ASN A 253 -16.83 -7.56 2.95
N PHE A 254 -15.86 -8.32 2.42
CA PHE A 254 -14.53 -7.78 2.13
C PHE A 254 -14.64 -6.54 1.22
N GLY A 255 -14.04 -5.45 1.66
CA GLY A 255 -14.10 -4.12 1.07
C GLY A 255 -15.38 -3.33 1.32
N HIS A 256 -16.42 -3.92 1.92
CA HIS A 256 -17.72 -3.26 2.08
C HIS A 256 -17.79 -2.34 3.29
N SER A 257 -16.98 -2.58 4.34
CA SER A 257 -17.05 -1.74 5.54
C SER A 257 -16.59 -0.31 5.23
N ILE A 258 -15.47 -0.20 4.54
CA ILE A 258 -14.94 1.08 4.07
C ILE A 258 -15.66 1.52 2.79
N GLY A 259 -15.96 0.60 1.88
CA GLY A 259 -16.65 0.89 0.63
C GLY A 259 -18.01 1.56 0.84
N HIS A 260 -18.85 1.05 1.73
CA HIS A 260 -20.13 1.70 2.05
C HIS A 260 -19.95 3.07 2.71
N GLY A 261 -18.89 3.23 3.53
CA GLY A 261 -18.56 4.54 4.13
C GLY A 261 -18.22 5.59 3.07
N ILE A 262 -17.49 5.19 2.02
CA ILE A 262 -17.18 6.05 0.87
C ILE A 262 -18.46 6.31 0.07
N GLU A 263 -19.18 5.25 -0.29
CA GLU A 263 -20.39 5.33 -1.11
C GLU A 263 -21.40 6.31 -0.50
N ALA A 264 -21.63 6.25 0.82
CA ALA A 264 -22.53 7.15 1.53
C ALA A 264 -22.12 8.64 1.45
N LEU A 265 -20.84 8.94 1.24
CA LEU A 265 -20.32 10.31 1.17
C LEU A 265 -20.30 10.87 -0.25
N VAL A 266 -20.08 10.02 -1.26
CA VAL A 266 -19.81 10.45 -2.64
C VAL A 266 -20.94 10.10 -3.61
N GLN A 267 -21.98 9.42 -3.17
CA GLN A 267 -23.11 9.09 -4.04
C GLN A 267 -23.78 10.38 -4.57
N PRO A 268 -24.17 10.44 -5.86
CA PRO A 268 -24.16 9.38 -6.87
C PRO A 268 -22.92 9.32 -7.78
N GLU A 269 -21.82 9.97 -7.41
CA GLU A 269 -20.67 10.18 -8.29
C GLU A 269 -19.87 8.90 -8.53
N LEU A 270 -19.61 8.11 -7.47
CA LEU A 270 -18.98 6.78 -7.57
C LEU A 270 -20.00 5.64 -7.51
N LEU A 271 -19.71 4.57 -8.26
CA LEU A 271 -20.49 3.33 -8.26
C LEU A 271 -20.06 2.40 -7.12
N HIS A 272 -20.95 1.47 -6.75
CA HIS A 272 -20.74 0.48 -5.69
C HIS A 272 -19.39 -0.23 -5.78
N GLY A 273 -19.10 -0.85 -6.93
CA GLY A 273 -17.87 -1.60 -7.19
C GLY A 273 -16.62 -0.73 -7.18
N GLU A 274 -16.71 0.56 -7.52
CA GLU A 274 -15.60 1.50 -7.39
C GLU A 274 -15.30 1.73 -5.89
N CYS A 275 -16.34 1.96 -5.09
CA CYS A 275 -16.23 2.12 -3.64
C CYS A 275 -15.72 0.84 -2.96
N VAL A 276 -16.27 -0.33 -3.31
CA VAL A 276 -15.83 -1.64 -2.81
C VAL A 276 -14.38 -1.93 -3.19
N SER A 277 -13.94 -1.55 -4.40
CA SER A 277 -12.53 -1.69 -4.80
C SER A 277 -11.61 -0.88 -3.91
N ILE A 278 -11.94 0.39 -3.63
CA ILE A 278 -11.18 1.23 -2.69
C ILE A 278 -11.21 0.60 -1.29
N GLY A 279 -12.37 0.13 -0.85
CA GLY A 279 -12.53 -0.52 0.43
C GLY A 279 -11.69 -1.79 0.58
N MET A 280 -11.64 -2.66 -0.45
CA MET A 280 -10.83 -3.88 -0.44
C MET A 280 -9.34 -3.54 -0.28
N ILE A 281 -8.87 -2.47 -0.96
CA ILE A 281 -7.50 -1.98 -0.80
C ILE A 281 -7.25 -1.51 0.62
N LYS A 282 -8.14 -0.68 1.18
CA LYS A 282 -7.97 -0.13 2.53
C LYS A 282 -8.06 -1.21 3.60
N GLU A 283 -8.96 -2.17 3.46
CA GLU A 283 -9.08 -3.31 4.37
C GLU A 283 -7.85 -4.24 4.25
N ALA A 284 -7.30 -4.44 3.05
CA ALA A 284 -6.04 -5.16 2.88
C ALA A 284 -4.84 -4.40 3.48
N GLU A 285 -4.80 -3.07 3.38
CA GLU A 285 -3.80 -2.23 4.05
C GLU A 285 -3.90 -2.33 5.57
N ILE A 286 -5.12 -2.33 6.12
CA ILE A 286 -5.37 -2.55 7.55
C ILE A 286 -4.91 -3.96 7.95
N ALA A 287 -5.28 -4.99 7.19
CA ALA A 287 -4.84 -6.37 7.45
C ALA A 287 -3.32 -6.52 7.40
N ARG A 288 -2.65 -5.82 6.46
CA ARG A 288 -1.18 -5.72 6.38
C ARG A 288 -0.60 -5.02 7.62
N GLY A 289 -1.20 -3.92 8.05
CA GLY A 289 -0.80 -3.20 9.27
C GLY A 289 -0.94 -4.05 10.53
N MET A 290 -2.06 -4.77 10.66
CA MET A 290 -2.35 -5.71 11.76
C MET A 290 -1.50 -6.99 11.73
N GLY A 291 -0.66 -7.19 10.71
CA GLY A 291 0.18 -8.36 10.55
C GLY A 291 -0.55 -9.67 10.20
N VAL A 292 -1.76 -9.55 9.65
CA VAL A 292 -2.63 -10.69 9.31
C VAL A 292 -2.45 -11.14 7.84
N PHE A 293 -1.57 -10.49 7.04
CA PHE A 293 -1.36 -10.84 5.62
C PHE A 293 0.09 -10.69 5.11
N ALA A 294 0.51 -11.56 4.17
CA ALA A 294 1.78 -11.48 3.42
C ALA A 294 1.64 -11.91 1.93
N LEU A 295 2.32 -11.21 1.01
CA LEU A 295 2.34 -11.47 -0.45
C LEU A 295 3.66 -10.96 -1.11
N ALA A 296 4.26 -11.71 -2.05
CA ALA A 296 5.02 -11.28 -3.27
C ALA A 296 5.55 -12.50 -4.10
N ALA A 297 5.58 -12.37 -5.45
CA ALA A 297 5.41 -13.40 -6.54
C ALA A 297 6.69 -13.87 -7.32
N VAL A 298 6.58 -14.66 -8.44
CA VAL A 298 7.37 -14.95 -9.74
C VAL A 298 8.80 -15.65 -9.80
N ALA A 299 9.32 -16.41 -10.82
CA ALA A 299 9.07 -16.72 -12.26
C ALA A 299 9.22 -18.21 -12.69
N ASN A 300 8.58 -18.52 -13.84
CA ASN A 300 8.74 -19.66 -14.78
C ASN A 300 8.67 -21.11 -14.25
N GLY A 301 7.47 -21.71 -14.43
CA GLY A 301 7.33 -23.14 -14.77
C GLY A 301 6.74 -24.05 -13.70
N THR A 302 5.41 -24.06 -13.58
CA THR A 302 4.51 -24.96 -12.83
C THR A 302 4.68 -25.09 -11.30
N THR A 303 3.62 -24.76 -10.54
CA THR A 303 3.38 -25.24 -9.16
C THR A 303 1.87 -25.30 -8.86
N LYS A 304 1.51 -26.16 -7.91
CA LYS A 304 0.18 -26.62 -7.50
C LYS A 304 -0.07 -26.21 -6.04
N ILE A 305 -1.30 -25.85 -5.65
CA ILE A 305 -1.64 -25.24 -4.35
C ILE A 305 -2.28 -26.26 -3.38
N THR A 306 -1.81 -26.30 -2.12
CA THR A 306 -2.58 -26.73 -0.93
C THR A 306 -2.06 -26.06 0.34
N GLY A 307 -2.97 -25.60 1.22
CA GLY A 307 -2.72 -25.33 2.65
C GLY A 307 -2.12 -23.95 2.99
N ILE A 308 -2.87 -23.17 3.78
CA ILE A 308 -2.57 -21.80 4.23
C ILE A 308 -1.38 -21.80 5.23
N ALA A 309 -0.22 -21.27 4.83
CA ALA A 309 0.88 -20.80 5.70
C ALA A 309 1.97 -19.97 4.94
N ASN A 310 2.09 -18.68 5.30
CA ASN A 310 3.23 -17.71 5.26
C ASN A 310 4.31 -17.58 4.11
N GLN A 311 4.43 -16.33 3.62
CA GLN A 311 5.56 -15.43 3.19
C GLN A 311 6.62 -15.72 2.07
N ARG A 312 6.80 -14.70 1.15
CA ARG A 312 7.99 -14.20 0.37
C ARG A 312 8.54 -15.11 -0.79
N VAL A 313 8.84 -14.75 -2.06
CA VAL A 313 9.56 -13.62 -2.74
C VAL A 313 9.36 -13.64 -4.30
N LYS A 314 9.51 -12.47 -5.00
CA LYS A 314 10.22 -12.16 -6.32
C LYS A 314 9.54 -11.94 -7.74
N GLU A 315 9.09 -10.71 -8.05
CA GLU A 315 8.90 -10.09 -9.41
C GLU A 315 7.52 -9.45 -9.71
N CYS A 316 7.08 -8.44 -8.95
CA CYS A 316 6.40 -7.28 -9.57
C CYS A 316 6.36 -6.16 -8.52
N ASN A 317 6.89 -4.99 -8.85
CA ASN A 317 6.77 -3.81 -7.98
C ASN A 317 5.36 -3.23 -8.10
N ARG A 318 4.39 -3.89 -7.46
CA ARG A 318 2.95 -3.58 -7.54
C ARG A 318 2.62 -2.17 -7.02
N ILE A 319 3.50 -1.56 -6.23
CA ILE A 319 3.37 -0.19 -5.73
C ILE A 319 3.70 0.83 -6.82
N GLU A 320 4.72 0.57 -7.64
CA GLU A 320 5.09 1.42 -8.76
C GLU A 320 4.02 1.42 -9.87
N VAL A 321 3.42 0.25 -10.13
CA VAL A 321 2.27 0.12 -11.05
C VAL A 321 1.09 0.95 -10.53
N MET A 322 0.80 0.87 -9.24
CA MET A 322 -0.30 1.60 -8.59
C MET A 322 -0.09 3.13 -8.60
N VAL A 323 1.12 3.61 -8.31
CA VAL A 323 1.49 5.03 -8.42
C VAL A 323 1.37 5.52 -9.87
N THR A 324 1.68 4.66 -10.84
CA THR A 324 1.57 4.99 -12.27
C THR A 324 0.12 5.10 -12.73
N GLU A 325 -0.78 4.21 -12.31
CA GLU A 325 -2.20 4.27 -12.69
C GLU A 325 -2.96 5.42 -12.00
N LEU A 326 -2.64 5.72 -10.73
CA LEU A 326 -3.25 6.85 -10.01
C LEU A 326 -2.85 8.21 -10.60
N ARG A 327 -1.62 8.31 -11.12
CA ARG A 327 -1.15 9.51 -11.83
C ARG A 327 -1.92 9.73 -13.15
N LYS A 328 -2.41 8.68 -13.80
CA LYS A 328 -3.24 8.80 -15.02
C LYS A 328 -4.61 9.42 -14.76
N ILE A 329 -5.08 9.44 -13.51
CA ILE A 329 -6.36 10.02 -13.09
C ILE A 329 -6.20 11.28 -12.22
N GLY A 330 -5.02 11.91 -12.24
CA GLY A 330 -4.77 13.21 -11.59
C GLY A 330 -4.49 13.14 -10.09
N VAL A 331 -4.22 11.95 -9.55
CA VAL A 331 -3.90 11.76 -8.13
C VAL A 331 -2.39 11.65 -7.95
N GLU A 332 -1.77 12.66 -7.35
CA GLU A 332 -0.39 12.57 -6.86
C GLU A 332 -0.34 11.76 -5.56
N CYS A 333 0.45 10.70 -5.55
CA CYS A 333 0.65 9.85 -4.39
C CYS A 333 2.03 9.18 -4.44
N GLY A 334 2.55 8.84 -3.26
CA GLY A 334 3.82 8.16 -3.05
C GLY A 334 3.73 7.17 -1.88
N GLU A 335 4.73 6.31 -1.75
CA GLU A 335 4.86 5.36 -0.64
C GLU A 335 5.30 6.09 0.65
N LEU A 336 4.70 5.75 1.80
CA LEU A 336 5.14 6.28 3.10
C LEU A 336 6.19 5.35 3.74
N PRO A 337 7.39 5.87 4.11
CA PRO A 337 8.48 5.11 4.72
C PRO A 337 8.40 5.08 6.26
N ASP A 338 8.63 3.91 6.86
CA ASP A 338 8.85 3.60 8.29
C ASP A 338 7.88 4.19 9.35
N VAL A 339 7.77 3.55 10.53
CA VAL A 339 7.02 4.12 11.67
C VAL A 339 7.99 4.62 12.73
N GLU A 340 8.12 5.93 12.88
CA GLU A 340 8.89 6.52 13.97
C GLU A 340 8.06 6.60 15.27
N LEU A 341 8.55 5.96 16.34
CA LEU A 341 8.04 6.15 17.70
C LEU A 341 8.94 7.15 18.42
N ARG A 342 8.44 8.38 18.62
CA ARG A 342 9.06 9.41 19.45
C ARG A 342 8.77 9.16 20.92
N VAL A 343 9.61 8.37 21.55
CA VAL A 343 9.48 7.93 22.95
C VAL A 343 9.58 9.12 23.89
N ASP A 344 10.39 10.12 23.55
CA ASP A 344 10.50 11.37 24.30
C ASP A 344 9.18 12.16 24.36
N LEU A 345 8.24 11.90 23.45
CA LEU A 345 6.93 12.54 23.40
C LEU A 345 5.81 11.71 24.05
N LEU A 346 6.11 10.55 24.63
CA LEU A 346 5.12 9.78 25.39
C LEU A 346 4.84 10.46 26.74
N ASN A 347 3.55 10.57 27.11
CA ASN A 347 3.12 11.25 28.32
C ASN A 347 3.79 10.74 29.62
N ASN A 348 4.27 9.48 29.64
CA ASN A 348 5.00 8.88 30.77
C ASN A 348 6.24 8.09 30.30
N PHE A 349 7.12 8.71 29.50
CA PHE A 349 8.33 8.04 28.98
C PHE A 349 9.33 7.58 30.06
N ASN A 350 9.25 8.15 31.26
CA ASN A 350 10.08 7.78 32.42
C ASN A 350 9.63 6.48 33.12
N ASN A 351 8.47 5.93 32.75
CA ASN A 351 7.99 4.64 33.22
C ASN A 351 8.21 3.56 32.16
N LEU A 352 9.22 2.72 32.36
CA LEU A 352 9.60 1.66 31.42
C LEU A 352 8.46 0.68 31.11
N ASN A 353 7.62 0.35 32.09
CA ASN A 353 6.48 -0.55 31.87
C ASN A 353 5.42 0.10 30.96
N HIS A 354 5.24 1.42 31.08
CA HIS A 354 4.35 2.16 30.19
C HIS A 354 4.91 2.18 28.77
N VAL A 355 6.20 2.53 28.60
CA VAL A 355 6.85 2.51 27.29
C VAL A 355 6.81 1.10 26.66
N ALA A 356 7.04 0.05 27.46
CA ALA A 356 6.97 -1.34 27.02
C ALA A 356 5.56 -1.70 26.54
N SER A 357 4.52 -1.24 27.25
CA SER A 357 3.12 -1.44 26.88
C SER A 357 2.77 -0.71 25.59
N GLU A 358 3.19 0.54 25.42
CA GLU A 358 2.97 1.32 24.20
C GLU A 358 3.69 0.69 22.99
N VAL A 359 4.93 0.27 23.18
CA VAL A 359 5.70 -0.45 22.15
C VAL A 359 5.04 -1.79 21.80
N SER A 360 4.58 -2.54 22.80
CA SER A 360 3.89 -3.82 22.58
C SER A 360 2.55 -3.62 21.87
N ALA A 361 1.80 -2.57 22.22
CA ALA A 361 0.56 -2.20 21.55
C ALA A 361 0.80 -1.75 20.10
N LEU A 362 1.87 -0.98 19.86
CA LEU A 362 2.29 -0.56 18.52
C LEU A 362 2.77 -1.76 17.70
N ARG A 363 3.60 -2.64 18.27
CA ARG A 363 4.08 -3.89 17.62
C ARG A 363 2.95 -4.87 17.33
N ALA A 364 1.92 -4.93 18.17
CA ALA A 364 0.73 -5.75 17.93
C ALA A 364 -0.12 -5.25 16.76
N LYS A 365 0.08 -3.99 16.32
CA LYS A 365 -0.73 -3.32 15.30
C LYS A 365 0.08 -2.80 14.09
N CYS A 366 1.41 -3.00 14.09
CA CYS A 366 2.34 -2.50 13.08
C CYS A 366 3.44 -3.52 12.79
N THR A 367 3.51 -3.95 11.52
CA THR A 367 4.54 -4.85 11.00
C THR A 367 5.73 -4.14 10.36
N LEU A 368 5.66 -2.81 10.21
CA LEU A 368 6.77 -2.01 9.69
C LEU A 368 7.91 -1.95 10.72
N PRO A 369 9.16 -1.74 10.27
CA PRO A 369 10.24 -1.32 11.16
C PRO A 369 9.77 -0.13 12.00
N ILE A 370 9.88 -0.25 13.32
CA ILE A 370 9.66 0.88 14.22
C ILE A 370 11.02 1.50 14.46
N ILE A 371 11.15 2.79 14.15
CA ILE A 371 12.29 3.60 14.53
C ILE A 371 12.02 4.12 15.94
N PHE A 372 12.73 3.56 16.92
CA PHE A 372 12.62 3.98 18.33
C PHE A 372 13.49 5.20 18.54
N THR A 373 12.87 6.38 18.57
CA THR A 373 13.59 7.64 18.70
C THR A 373 13.41 8.21 20.10
N VAL A 374 14.54 8.48 20.77
CA VAL A 374 14.60 9.32 21.96
C VAL A 374 15.46 10.53 21.63
N ARG A 375 14.89 11.73 21.66
CA ARG A 375 15.60 12.97 21.30
C ARG A 375 15.71 13.90 22.50
N SER A 376 16.92 14.39 22.77
CA SER A 376 17.19 15.25 23.92
C SER A 376 16.78 16.71 23.67
N GLN A 377 16.61 17.50 24.75
CA GLN A 377 16.22 18.92 24.65
C GLN A 377 17.21 19.75 23.85
N ASN A 378 18.52 19.60 24.08
CA ASN A 378 19.56 20.28 23.27
C ASN A 378 19.55 19.89 21.78
N GLN A 379 18.82 18.83 21.42
CA GLN A 379 18.66 18.41 20.04
C GLN A 379 17.27 18.70 19.50
N GLY A 380 16.36 19.32 20.24
CA GLY A 380 15.00 19.63 19.80
C GLY A 380 13.99 18.51 20.04
N GLY A 381 14.24 17.63 21.02
CA GLY A 381 13.26 16.69 21.56
C GLY A 381 12.82 17.07 22.98
N ALA A 382 12.08 16.19 23.64
CA ALA A 382 11.55 16.42 24.98
C ALA A 382 12.31 15.67 26.09
N PHE A 383 13.28 14.82 25.75
CA PHE A 383 14.03 14.03 26.73
C PHE A 383 15.06 14.90 27.49
N PRO A 384 15.13 14.84 28.83
CA PRO A 384 16.10 15.62 29.61
C PRO A 384 17.55 15.26 29.27
N ASP A 385 18.40 16.27 29.07
CA ASP A 385 19.80 16.07 28.67
C ASP A 385 20.67 15.41 29.77
N ASP A 386 20.22 15.41 31.03
CA ASP A 386 20.94 14.92 32.21
C ASP A 386 20.53 13.51 32.67
N GLN A 387 19.61 12.84 31.95
CA GLN A 387 19.05 11.53 32.33
C GLN A 387 19.67 10.34 31.58
N GLU A 388 20.99 10.23 31.61
CA GLU A 388 21.75 9.15 30.95
C GLU A 388 21.32 7.75 31.42
N ALA A 389 21.12 7.57 32.73
CA ALA A 389 20.71 6.27 33.29
C ALA A 389 19.34 5.81 32.78
N LEU A 390 18.36 6.73 32.65
CA LEU A 390 17.04 6.41 32.10
C LEU A 390 17.12 6.10 30.61
N MET A 391 17.95 6.83 29.86
CA MET A 391 18.18 6.54 28.45
C MET A 391 18.74 5.12 28.25
N MET A 392 19.69 4.70 29.10
CA MET A 392 20.23 3.33 29.05
C MET A 392 19.15 2.28 29.35
N GLN A 393 18.26 2.57 30.29
CA GLN A 393 17.12 1.69 30.58
C GLN A 393 16.13 1.59 29.40
N LEU A 394 15.88 2.68 28.68
CA LEU A 394 15.05 2.68 27.46
C LEU A 394 15.71 1.91 26.31
N LEU A 395 17.04 1.98 26.20
CA LEU A 395 17.84 1.19 25.26
C LEU A 395 17.75 -0.33 25.55
N ASN A 396 17.84 -0.72 26.82
CA ASN A 396 17.64 -2.11 27.23
C ASN A 396 16.20 -2.57 26.97
N LEU A 397 15.21 -1.72 27.21
CA LEU A 397 13.83 -2.01 26.87
C LEU A 397 13.62 -2.21 25.36
N ALA A 398 14.27 -1.40 24.53
CA ALA A 398 14.29 -1.59 23.07
C ALA A 398 14.95 -2.93 22.68
N GLN A 399 15.94 -3.40 23.44
CA GLN A 399 16.54 -4.73 23.22
C GLN A 399 15.53 -5.85 23.42
N GLU A 400 14.75 -5.78 24.51
CA GLU A 400 13.77 -6.80 24.92
C GLU A 400 12.53 -6.83 24.02
N THR A 401 12.25 -5.75 23.31
CA THR A 401 11.04 -5.56 22.49
C THR A 401 11.26 -5.79 20.98
N GLY A 402 12.40 -6.37 20.60
CA GLY A 402 12.59 -6.92 19.25
C GLY A 402 13.24 -5.98 18.23
N PHE A 403 13.84 -4.87 18.62
CA PHE A 403 14.44 -3.91 17.69
C PHE A 403 15.75 -4.41 17.04
N ALA A 404 16.02 -3.95 15.81
CA ALA A 404 17.18 -4.39 15.01
C ALA A 404 18.46 -3.55 15.25
N GLY A 405 18.32 -2.34 15.79
CA GLY A 405 19.42 -1.39 16.02
C GLY A 405 18.93 0.01 16.31
N GLY A 406 19.85 0.98 16.35
CA GLY A 406 19.50 2.38 16.61
C GLY A 406 20.63 3.34 16.23
N SER A 407 20.27 4.59 15.96
CA SER A 407 21.23 5.69 15.74
C SER A 407 21.48 6.42 17.06
N ILE A 408 22.74 6.70 17.37
CA ILE A 408 23.17 7.37 18.60
C ILE A 408 23.77 8.72 18.24
N THR A 409 23.34 9.76 18.94
CA THR A 409 23.79 11.13 18.73
C THR A 409 24.37 11.71 20.02
N ILE A 410 24.94 12.91 19.93
CA ILE A 410 25.54 13.64 21.07
C ILE A 410 24.50 13.78 22.21
N PRO A 411 24.90 13.73 23.50
CA PRO A 411 26.27 13.52 24.01
C PRO A 411 26.72 12.06 24.03
N LEU A 412 25.80 11.11 23.86
CA LEU A 412 25.97 9.69 24.22
C LEU A 412 26.90 8.86 23.32
N LYS A 413 27.43 9.44 22.23
CA LYS A 413 28.26 8.71 21.27
C LYS A 413 29.50 8.08 21.92
N VAL A 414 30.01 8.64 23.01
CA VAL A 414 31.18 8.09 23.75
C VAL A 414 30.71 7.25 24.94
N ASP A 415 29.74 7.75 25.70
CA ASP A 415 29.32 7.16 26.97
C ASP A 415 28.63 5.81 26.79
N ILE A 416 28.09 5.53 25.60
CA ILE A 416 27.48 4.23 25.33
C ILE A 416 28.50 3.10 25.16
N VAL A 417 29.75 3.40 24.81
CA VAL A 417 30.78 2.40 24.44
C VAL A 417 30.99 1.32 25.51
N PRO A 418 31.10 1.63 26.82
CA PRO A 418 31.30 0.62 27.87
C PRO A 418 30.10 -0.33 28.06
N HIS A 419 28.94 0.02 27.52
CA HIS A 419 27.69 -0.75 27.66
C HIS A 419 27.45 -1.70 26.47
N LEU A 420 28.37 -1.78 25.52
CA LEU A 420 28.24 -2.61 24.32
C LEU A 420 29.06 -3.88 24.45
N ASP A 421 28.50 -5.01 24.03
CA ASP A 421 29.18 -6.30 24.03
C ASP A 421 30.34 -6.32 23.02
N PHE A 422 30.14 -5.67 21.86
CA PHE A 422 31.16 -5.56 20.82
C PHE A 422 31.22 -4.16 20.25
N VAL A 423 32.42 -3.76 19.84
CA VAL A 423 32.64 -2.54 19.04
C VAL A 423 33.40 -2.87 17.77
N SER A 424 33.09 -2.15 16.68
CA SER A 424 33.80 -2.31 15.41
C SER A 424 35.24 -1.78 15.46
N PRO A 425 36.12 -2.19 14.51
CA PRO A 425 37.43 -1.56 14.36
C PRO A 425 37.34 -0.04 14.18
N ALA A 426 36.33 0.44 13.45
CA ALA A 426 36.08 1.86 13.27
C ALA A 426 35.79 2.55 14.60
N VAL A 427 34.95 1.98 15.46
CA VAL A 427 34.69 2.53 16.80
C VAL A 427 35.95 2.52 17.67
N ARG A 428 36.77 1.47 17.62
CA ARG A 428 38.06 1.45 18.35
C ARG A 428 39.00 2.56 17.87
N ALA A 429 39.00 2.86 16.57
CA ALA A 429 39.83 3.90 16.00
C ALA A 429 39.25 5.32 16.21
N ILE A 430 37.93 5.50 16.15
CA ILE A 430 37.27 6.81 16.26
C ILE A 430 37.03 7.19 17.73
N GLY A 431 36.70 6.21 18.58
CA GLY A 431 36.36 6.40 20.00
C GLY A 431 34.89 6.79 20.24
N ALA A 432 34.03 6.68 19.23
CA ALA A 432 32.62 7.07 19.31
C ALA A 432 31.73 6.15 18.47
N VAL A 433 30.52 5.88 18.96
CA VAL A 433 29.47 5.05 18.36
C VAL A 433 28.33 5.97 17.92
N ASN A 434 27.92 5.88 16.66
CA ASN A 434 26.69 6.52 16.18
C ASN A 434 25.64 5.48 15.73
N THR A 435 26.00 4.19 15.72
CA THR A 435 25.17 3.12 15.14
C THR A 435 25.23 1.89 16.04
N LEU A 436 24.09 1.45 16.52
CA LEU A 436 23.92 0.19 17.22
C LEU A 436 23.30 -0.84 16.29
N THR A 437 23.73 -2.09 16.42
CA THR A 437 23.16 -3.21 15.71
C THR A 437 22.97 -4.37 16.68
N ARG A 438 21.78 -4.94 16.68
CA ARG A 438 21.47 -6.12 17.48
C ARG A 438 22.13 -7.34 16.85
N LEU A 439 22.74 -8.18 17.66
CA LEU A 439 23.23 -9.50 17.25
C LEU A 439 22.50 -10.56 18.06
N ASP A 440 22.02 -11.60 17.39
CA ASP A 440 21.54 -12.81 18.05
C ASP A 440 22.61 -13.89 17.95
N ARG A 441 23.06 -14.40 19.10
CA ARG A 441 23.98 -15.55 19.17
C ARG A 441 23.40 -16.57 20.14
N ASN A 442 22.88 -17.67 19.59
CA ASN A 442 22.33 -18.80 20.35
C ASN A 442 21.23 -18.37 21.35
N GLY A 443 20.37 -17.42 20.99
CA GLY A 443 19.30 -16.92 21.86
C GLY A 443 19.75 -15.88 22.90
N CYS A 444 21.04 -15.51 22.89
CA CYS A 444 21.55 -14.38 23.65
C CYS A 444 21.62 -13.14 22.73
N ILE A 445 20.94 -12.06 23.16
CA ILE A 445 20.92 -10.79 22.43
C ILE A 445 22.11 -9.95 22.87
N LEU A 446 22.95 -9.54 21.93
CA LEU A 446 24.15 -8.76 22.16
C LEU A 446 24.12 -7.46 21.33
N TRP A 447 24.67 -6.38 21.86
CA TRP A 447 24.80 -5.10 21.15
C TRP A 447 26.17 -4.95 20.51
N LYS A 448 26.17 -4.64 19.22
CA LYS A 448 27.36 -4.19 18.49
C LYS A 448 27.28 -2.69 18.24
N GLY A 449 28.28 -1.97 18.72
CA GLY A 449 28.54 -0.58 18.36
C GLY A 449 29.35 -0.46 17.09
N ASP A 450 28.94 0.48 16.25
CA ASP A 450 29.63 0.87 15.04
C ASP A 450 29.56 2.39 14.83
N ASN A 451 30.36 2.88 13.88
CA ASN A 451 30.36 4.27 13.46
C ASN A 451 30.11 4.31 11.94
N THR A 452 29.10 5.03 11.48
CA THR A 452 28.76 5.22 10.05
C THR A 452 29.05 6.65 9.58
N ASP A 453 29.38 7.58 10.48
CA ASP A 453 29.76 8.95 10.13
C ASP A 453 30.95 8.93 9.13
N TRP A 454 31.93 8.02 9.34
CA TRP A 454 33.10 7.91 8.46
C TRP A 454 32.75 7.40 7.05
N LEU A 455 31.71 6.58 6.91
CA LEU A 455 31.22 6.14 5.58
C LEU A 455 30.45 7.26 4.88
N GLY A 456 29.71 8.06 5.65
CA GLY A 456 29.07 9.28 5.16
C GLY A 456 30.06 10.29 4.60
N ILE A 457 31.28 10.33 5.14
CA ILE A 457 32.37 11.18 4.63
C ILE A 457 33.08 10.53 3.43
N LEU A 458 33.42 9.24 3.55
CA LEU A 458 34.24 8.54 2.56
C LEU A 458 33.56 8.43 1.19
N ARG A 459 32.31 7.95 1.15
CA ARG A 459 31.64 7.60 -0.12
C ARG A 459 31.39 8.80 -1.05
N PRO A 460 30.91 9.96 -0.56
CA PRO A 460 30.81 11.14 -1.42
C PRO A 460 32.17 11.54 -1.98
N ILE A 461 33.23 11.56 -1.15
CA ILE A 461 34.59 11.89 -1.58
C ILE A 461 35.09 10.92 -2.66
N GLU A 462 34.94 9.60 -2.46
CA GLU A 462 35.31 8.59 -3.45
C GLU A 462 34.62 8.78 -4.79
N ARG A 463 33.33 9.17 -4.79
CA ARG A 463 32.60 9.46 -6.03
C ARG A 463 33.19 10.67 -6.75
N ARG A 464 33.36 11.79 -6.04
CA ARG A 464 33.91 13.02 -6.63
C ARG A 464 35.35 12.81 -7.13
N LEU A 465 36.17 12.01 -6.45
CA LEU A 465 37.51 11.67 -6.94
C LEU A 465 37.52 10.81 -8.21
N LYS A 466 36.51 9.96 -8.43
CA LYS A 466 36.38 9.18 -9.67
C LYS A 466 36.03 10.05 -10.87
N ASP A 467 35.20 11.05 -10.67
CA ASP A 467 34.76 11.98 -11.73
C ASP A 467 35.92 12.81 -12.31
N VAL A 468 37.03 12.86 -11.59
CA VAL A 468 38.14 13.79 -11.84
C VAL A 468 39.37 13.11 -12.45
N SER A 469 39.31 11.78 -12.67
CA SER A 469 40.47 10.92 -12.88
C SER A 469 41.44 11.01 -11.69
N VAL A 470 41.57 9.91 -10.94
CA VAL A 470 42.45 9.85 -9.77
C VAL A 470 43.84 10.37 -10.19
N PRO A 471 44.39 11.40 -9.52
CA PRO A 471 45.68 11.94 -9.90
C PRO A 471 46.77 10.87 -9.83
N ASP A 472 47.73 10.90 -10.74
CA ASP A 472 48.89 9.99 -10.76
C ASP A 472 49.92 10.31 -9.65
N HIS A 473 49.45 10.88 -8.54
CA HIS A 473 50.26 11.31 -7.41
C HIS A 473 49.61 10.94 -6.07
N PRO A 474 50.40 10.82 -4.98
CA PRO A 474 49.86 10.51 -3.66
C PRO A 474 48.89 11.59 -3.17
N LEU A 475 47.74 11.16 -2.65
CA LEU A 475 46.68 12.04 -2.15
C LEU A 475 47.09 12.73 -0.84
N VAL A 476 46.71 14.01 -0.71
CA VAL A 476 46.90 14.84 0.48
C VAL A 476 45.55 15.38 0.95
N ALA A 477 45.21 15.15 2.22
CA ALA A 477 43.95 15.61 2.81
C ALA A 477 44.17 16.57 3.99
N LEU A 478 43.27 17.55 4.11
CA LEU A 478 43.20 18.50 5.22
C LEU A 478 41.86 18.39 5.95
N ILE A 479 41.90 18.18 7.27
CA ILE A 479 40.74 18.30 8.15
C ILE A 479 40.81 19.64 8.87
N ILE A 480 39.73 20.42 8.79
CA ILE A 480 39.55 21.68 9.50
C ILE A 480 38.62 21.42 10.69
N GLY A 481 39.15 21.57 11.90
CA GLY A 481 38.46 21.28 13.15
C GLY A 481 39.02 20.06 13.89
N ALA A 482 38.69 19.98 15.18
CA ALA A 482 39.16 18.92 16.08
C ALA A 482 38.06 18.45 17.06
N GLY A 483 36.81 18.39 16.57
CA GLY A 483 35.65 17.86 17.30
C GLY A 483 35.42 16.37 17.05
N GLY A 484 34.27 15.85 17.52
CA GLY A 484 33.93 14.43 17.36
C GLY A 484 33.89 13.95 15.91
N THR A 485 33.35 14.78 15.00
CA THR A 485 33.30 14.47 13.56
C THR A 485 34.70 14.40 12.92
N SER A 486 35.68 15.13 13.45
CA SER A 486 37.06 15.13 12.97
C SER A 486 37.73 13.75 13.11
N MET A 487 37.34 12.98 14.12
CA MET A 487 37.80 11.61 14.32
C MET A 487 37.29 10.66 13.23
N ALA A 488 36.01 10.80 12.85
CA ALA A 488 35.41 10.04 11.75
C ALA A 488 36.00 10.44 10.39
N ALA A 489 36.24 11.74 10.17
CA ALA A 489 36.91 12.26 8.97
C ALA A 489 38.34 11.71 8.82
N ALA A 490 39.11 11.69 9.91
CA ALA A 490 40.48 11.17 9.89
C ALA A 490 40.51 9.66 9.61
N TYR A 491 39.61 8.89 10.22
CA TYR A 491 39.46 7.48 9.91
C TYR A 491 39.05 7.25 8.45
N ALA A 492 38.11 8.03 7.90
CA ALA A 492 37.71 7.96 6.50
C ALA A 492 38.90 8.17 5.55
N MET A 493 39.72 9.19 5.79
CA MET A 493 40.92 9.46 4.98
C MET A 493 41.98 8.36 5.09
N GLN A 494 42.11 7.74 6.26
CA GLN A 494 42.98 6.57 6.43
C GLN A 494 42.46 5.37 5.60
N GLN A 495 41.14 5.12 5.58
CA GLN A 495 40.55 4.05 4.75
C GLN A 495 40.66 4.33 3.25
N LEU A 496 40.59 5.61 2.85
CA LEU A 496 40.81 6.05 1.47
C LEU A 496 42.26 5.84 1.00
N GLY A 497 43.21 5.66 1.93
CA GLY A 497 44.63 5.49 1.60
C GLY A 497 45.33 6.81 1.29
N VAL A 498 44.89 7.92 1.90
CA VAL A 498 45.57 9.21 1.78
C VAL A 498 47.01 9.10 2.30
N HIS A 499 47.98 9.60 1.52
CA HIS A 499 49.40 9.50 1.84
C HIS A 499 49.81 10.47 2.96
N GLN A 500 49.27 11.69 2.96
CA GLN A 500 49.49 12.66 4.03
C GLN A 500 48.17 13.27 4.49
N LEU A 501 47.91 13.18 5.80
CA LEU A 501 46.75 13.76 6.46
C LEU A 501 47.19 14.91 7.37
N PHE A 502 46.57 16.07 7.22
CA PHE A 502 46.78 17.23 8.06
C PHE A 502 45.51 17.56 8.85
N VAL A 503 45.67 17.96 10.11
CA VAL A 503 44.56 18.42 10.95
C VAL A 503 44.86 19.84 11.41
N PHE A 504 44.05 20.78 10.96
CA PHE A 504 44.14 22.18 11.34
C PHE A 504 43.09 22.54 12.39
N ASN A 505 43.54 23.20 13.45
CA ASN A 505 42.64 23.82 14.42
C ASN A 505 43.31 25.01 15.08
N ARG A 506 42.55 26.08 15.38
CA ARG A 506 43.04 27.29 16.07
C ARG A 506 43.80 26.95 17.37
N THR A 507 43.39 25.89 18.05
CA THR A 507 44.09 25.32 19.19
C THR A 507 44.86 24.07 18.76
N VAL A 508 46.17 24.20 18.58
CA VAL A 508 47.06 23.12 18.08
C VAL A 508 46.98 21.86 18.93
N SER A 509 46.87 21.97 20.26
CA SER A 509 46.78 20.81 21.15
C SER A 509 45.55 19.94 20.87
N LYS A 510 44.44 20.54 20.43
CA LYS A 510 43.24 19.77 20.00
C LYS A 510 43.48 19.07 18.66
N ALA A 511 44.17 19.72 17.71
CA ALA A 511 44.55 19.09 16.45
C ALA A 511 45.52 17.91 16.69
N GLN A 512 46.48 18.05 17.62
CA GLN A 512 47.41 16.99 18.02
C GLN A 512 46.70 15.76 18.58
N ALA A 513 45.60 15.95 19.32
CA ALA A 513 44.81 14.83 19.86
C ALA A 513 44.19 13.96 18.74
N VAL A 514 43.70 14.58 17.66
CA VAL A 514 43.21 13.84 16.48
C VAL A 514 44.40 13.26 15.71
N ALA A 515 45.42 14.09 15.44
CA ALA A 515 46.54 13.74 14.59
C ALA A 515 47.35 12.53 15.10
N SER A 516 47.63 12.49 16.41
CA SER A 516 48.36 11.39 17.06
C SER A 516 47.67 10.03 16.92
N ARG A 517 46.33 10.00 16.80
CA ARG A 517 45.57 8.76 16.69
C ARG A 517 45.59 8.16 15.28
N PHE A 518 45.77 9.00 14.26
CA PHE A 518 45.68 8.60 12.85
C PHE A 518 46.99 8.80 12.07
N GLY A 519 48.09 9.10 12.76
CA GLY A 519 49.38 9.35 12.10
C GLY A 519 49.39 10.61 11.24
N ALA A 520 48.59 11.61 11.60
CA ALA A 520 48.45 12.87 10.89
C ALA A 520 49.43 13.94 11.42
N THR A 521 49.56 15.05 10.68
CA THR A 521 50.30 16.24 11.10
C THR A 521 49.35 17.31 11.62
N ALA A 522 49.54 17.77 12.85
CA ALA A 522 48.75 18.85 13.43
C ALA A 522 49.29 20.22 13.01
N LEU A 523 48.41 21.11 12.54
CA LEU A 523 48.73 22.46 12.09
C LEU A 523 48.00 23.51 12.93
N GLY A 524 48.72 24.57 13.32
CA GLY A 524 48.16 25.77 13.96
C GLY A 524 47.93 26.94 13.01
N GLU A 525 48.55 26.88 11.84
CA GLU A 525 48.46 27.86 10.76
C GLU A 525 48.51 27.12 9.42
N LEU A 526 47.87 27.70 8.41
CA LEU A 526 47.86 27.16 7.04
C LEU A 526 48.70 28.09 6.15
N THR A 527 49.94 27.71 5.88
CA THR A 527 50.87 28.47 5.02
C THR A 527 51.38 27.62 3.86
N PRO A 528 51.79 28.22 2.72
CA PRO A 528 52.33 27.47 1.59
C PRO A 528 53.56 26.62 1.93
N THR A 529 54.28 26.93 3.02
CA THR A 529 55.43 26.15 3.49
C THR A 529 55.01 24.94 4.33
N THR A 530 53.90 25.03 5.07
CA THR A 530 53.42 23.95 5.96
C THR A 530 52.51 22.97 5.25
N LEU A 531 51.69 23.47 4.31
CA LEU A 531 50.79 22.68 3.48
C LEU A 531 50.76 23.30 2.08
N PRO A 532 51.60 22.87 1.14
CA PRO A 532 51.70 23.50 -0.19
C PRO A 532 50.52 23.16 -1.12
N ARG A 533 49.88 22.00 -0.93
CA ARG A 533 48.78 21.51 -1.76
C ARG A 533 47.85 20.59 -0.98
N VAL A 534 46.61 20.46 -1.45
CA VAL A 534 45.61 19.50 -0.96
C VAL A 534 44.80 18.99 -2.13
N ASP A 535 44.32 17.77 -2.02
CA ASP A 535 43.37 17.15 -2.95
C ASP A 535 41.96 17.09 -2.33
N ILE A 536 41.92 17.00 -0.99
CA ILE A 536 40.70 16.84 -0.22
C ILE A 536 40.72 17.78 0.99
N VAL A 537 39.65 18.55 1.18
CA VAL A 537 39.43 19.36 2.38
C VAL A 537 38.13 18.95 3.06
N ILE A 538 38.18 18.71 4.37
CA ILE A 538 37.01 18.34 5.17
C ILE A 538 36.85 19.35 6.31
N SER A 539 35.83 20.21 6.21
CA SER A 539 35.40 21.05 7.33
C SER A 539 34.53 20.24 8.29
N THR A 540 34.89 20.28 9.57
CA THR A 540 34.15 19.64 10.67
C THR A 540 33.74 20.63 11.75
N VAL A 541 33.85 21.93 11.43
CA VAL A 541 33.46 23.01 12.34
C VAL A 541 31.98 23.36 12.16
N PRO A 542 31.30 23.91 13.18
CA PRO A 542 29.96 24.45 13.01
C PRO A 542 29.95 25.57 11.95
N ALA A 543 28.87 25.68 11.16
CA ALA A 543 28.75 26.71 10.12
C ALA A 543 28.92 28.15 10.67
N THR A 544 28.55 28.38 11.93
CA THR A 544 28.72 29.66 12.63
C THR A 544 30.17 30.07 12.87
N ALA A 545 31.13 29.15 12.69
CA ALA A 545 32.54 29.44 12.87
C ALA A 545 33.15 30.22 11.69
N ASN A 546 32.43 30.38 10.57
CA ASN A 546 32.83 31.16 9.38
C ASN A 546 34.27 30.86 8.91
N VAL A 547 34.64 29.59 8.86
CA VAL A 547 35.99 29.21 8.44
C VAL A 547 36.09 29.29 6.91
N THR A 548 37.19 29.86 6.42
CA THR A 548 37.54 29.94 5.01
C THR A 548 38.79 29.10 4.72
N ILE A 549 38.86 28.56 3.51
CA ILE A 549 40.01 27.78 3.04
C ILE A 549 40.95 28.76 2.33
N PRO A 550 42.24 28.85 2.66
CA PRO A 550 43.16 29.74 1.96
C PRO A 550 43.11 29.54 0.43
N ASP A 551 43.03 30.63 -0.34
CA ASP A 551 42.82 30.56 -1.79
C ASP A 551 43.87 29.70 -2.53
N TYR A 552 45.11 29.63 -2.01
CA TYR A 552 46.18 28.81 -2.62
C TYR A 552 45.97 27.29 -2.45
N LEU A 553 45.06 26.87 -1.57
CA LEU A 553 44.64 25.47 -1.38
C LEU A 553 43.36 25.12 -2.13
N LEU A 554 42.69 26.12 -2.71
CA LEU A 554 41.53 25.92 -3.56
C LEU A 554 41.96 25.79 -5.03
N PRO A 555 41.08 25.27 -5.91
CA PRO A 555 41.49 24.87 -7.26
C PRO A 555 42.18 25.97 -8.06
N GLY A 556 43.28 25.58 -8.68
CA GLY A 556 43.98 26.30 -9.73
C GLY A 556 43.98 25.45 -11.00
N GLU A 557 45.15 24.87 -11.35
CA GLU A 557 45.27 23.87 -12.42
C GLU A 557 44.85 22.46 -11.98
N HIS A 558 44.66 22.24 -10.67
CA HIS A 558 44.30 20.96 -10.10
C HIS A 558 42.94 21.01 -9.38
N PRO A 559 42.12 19.95 -9.52
CA PRO A 559 40.82 19.85 -8.90
C PRO A 559 40.93 19.49 -7.42
N VAL A 560 40.08 20.10 -6.59
CA VAL A 560 40.04 19.89 -5.13
C VAL A 560 38.62 19.52 -4.72
N VAL A 561 38.48 18.47 -3.92
CA VAL A 561 37.21 18.03 -3.33
C VAL A 561 37.07 18.67 -1.95
N VAL A 562 35.96 19.37 -1.71
CA VAL A 562 35.71 20.07 -0.45
C VAL A 562 34.40 19.57 0.15
N LEU A 563 34.46 18.93 1.32
CA LEU A 563 33.31 18.51 2.11
C LEU A 563 33.15 19.41 3.33
N ASP A 564 31.93 19.87 3.60
CA ASP A 564 31.60 20.46 4.90
C ASP A 564 30.57 19.59 5.62
N ALA A 565 30.91 19.11 6.81
CA ALA A 565 30.05 18.24 7.59
C ALA A 565 28.85 19.00 8.20
N ALA A 566 28.90 20.32 8.25
CA ALA A 566 27.74 21.14 8.60
C ALA A 566 26.72 21.09 7.45
N TYR A 567 25.49 20.68 7.78
CA TYR A 567 24.39 20.51 6.82
C TYR A 567 23.34 21.63 6.88
N MET A 568 23.47 22.56 7.83
CA MET A 568 22.62 23.73 7.95
C MET A 568 23.48 24.98 8.25
N PRO A 569 23.45 26.03 7.40
CA PRO A 569 22.73 26.09 6.12
C PRO A 569 23.29 25.09 5.08
N PRO A 570 22.53 24.74 4.02
CA PRO A 570 22.96 23.78 3.00
C PRO A 570 24.22 24.23 2.25
N ILE A 571 24.36 25.54 2.02
CA ILE A 571 25.59 26.16 1.52
C ILE A 571 26.21 26.94 2.68
N THR A 572 27.25 26.38 3.29
CA THR A 572 28.00 27.06 4.36
C THR A 572 28.92 28.14 3.77
N PRO A 573 29.41 29.10 4.57
CA PRO A 573 30.40 30.06 4.11
C PRO A 573 31.66 29.40 3.52
N CYS A 574 32.07 28.26 4.07
CA CYS A 574 33.19 27.46 3.57
C CYS A 574 32.89 26.90 2.17
N LEU A 575 31.72 26.28 1.98
CA LEU A 575 31.31 25.75 0.68
C LEU A 575 31.06 26.84 -0.35
N ALA A 576 30.45 27.97 0.03
CA ALA A 576 30.26 29.12 -0.86
C ALA A 576 31.60 29.65 -1.38
N HIS A 577 32.60 29.77 -0.50
CA HIS A 577 33.95 30.20 -0.87
C HIS A 577 34.63 29.18 -1.79
N ALA A 578 34.59 27.89 -1.43
CA ALA A 578 35.20 26.82 -2.21
C ALA A 578 34.56 26.68 -3.61
N HIS A 579 33.23 26.69 -3.68
CA HIS A 579 32.47 26.61 -4.93
C HIS A 579 32.74 27.81 -5.83
N GLY A 580 32.80 29.03 -5.27
CA GLY A 580 33.17 30.24 -6.02
C GLY A 580 34.60 30.23 -6.59
N ARG A 581 35.45 29.28 -6.14
CA ARG A 581 36.80 29.02 -6.67
C ARG A 581 36.89 27.76 -7.52
N GLY A 582 35.76 27.15 -7.87
CA GLY A 582 35.70 25.98 -8.76
C GLY A 582 35.95 24.64 -8.07
N ALA A 583 35.86 24.56 -6.73
CA ALA A 583 36.02 23.30 -6.01
C ALA A 583 34.79 22.40 -6.16
N MET A 584 35.03 21.09 -6.16
CA MET A 584 33.96 20.10 -6.14
C MET A 584 33.44 19.97 -4.72
N CYS A 585 32.32 20.64 -4.48
CA CYS A 585 31.76 20.78 -3.16
C CYS A 585 30.85 19.59 -2.83
N ILE A 586 30.96 19.11 -1.60
CA ILE A 586 30.09 18.09 -1.03
C ILE A 586 29.35 18.74 0.13
N GLN A 587 28.03 18.82 -0.01
CA GLN A 587 27.18 19.46 1.00
C GLN A 587 26.94 18.51 2.18
N GLY A 588 26.81 19.04 3.39
CA GLY A 588 26.71 18.21 4.60
C GLY A 588 25.51 17.24 4.61
N TYR A 589 24.42 17.55 3.90
CA TYR A 589 23.31 16.61 3.76
C TYR A 589 23.69 15.35 2.97
N GLU A 590 24.74 15.39 2.14
CA GLU A 590 25.22 14.22 1.43
C GLU A 590 25.86 13.19 2.36
N MET A 591 26.57 13.67 3.38
CA MET A 591 27.03 12.84 4.48
C MET A 591 25.86 12.23 5.26
N LEU A 592 24.79 13.02 5.48
CA LEU A 592 23.61 12.58 6.25
C LEU A 592 22.85 11.43 5.59
N TYR A 593 22.64 11.45 4.28
CA TYR A 593 21.91 10.34 3.64
C TYR A 593 22.78 9.08 3.52
N GLU A 594 24.09 9.21 3.31
CA GLU A 594 25.01 8.07 3.23
C GLU A 594 25.14 7.32 4.57
N GLN A 595 25.24 8.06 5.68
CA GLN A 595 25.24 7.43 7.00
C GLN A 595 23.90 6.73 7.28
N ALA A 596 22.77 7.33 6.87
CA ALA A 596 21.43 6.81 7.13
C ALA A 596 21.16 5.54 6.31
N ALA A 597 21.55 5.54 5.03
CA ALA A 597 21.47 4.38 4.17
C ALA A 597 22.30 3.21 4.73
N GLU A 598 23.52 3.47 5.23
CA GLU A 598 24.35 2.44 5.84
C GLU A 598 23.79 1.91 7.16
N GLN A 599 23.23 2.79 8.01
CA GLN A 599 22.55 2.40 9.24
C GLN A 599 21.38 1.46 8.94
N TYR A 600 20.53 1.87 7.99
CA TYR A 600 19.39 1.08 7.53
C TYR A 600 19.82 -0.28 6.97
N LEU A 601 20.88 -0.33 6.15
CA LEU A 601 21.47 -1.57 5.65
C LEU A 601 21.87 -2.51 6.81
N ARG A 602 22.50 -1.98 7.85
CA ARG A 602 22.97 -2.78 9.00
C ARG A 602 21.83 -3.35 9.83
N TRP A 603 20.75 -2.59 10.01
CA TRP A 603 19.57 -3.04 10.73
C TRP A 603 18.76 -4.08 9.93
N ASN A 604 18.73 -3.96 8.60
CA ASN A 604 17.99 -4.88 7.72
C ASN A 604 18.77 -6.13 7.29
N LYS A 605 20.11 -6.15 7.40
CA LYS A 605 20.91 -7.38 7.18
C LYS A 605 20.54 -8.53 8.13
N ILE A 606 19.88 -8.23 9.26
CA ILE A 606 19.38 -9.22 10.21
C ILE A 606 18.10 -9.90 9.69
N THR A 607 17.34 -9.25 8.80
CA THR A 607 16.03 -9.73 8.32
C THR A 607 16.04 -10.17 6.84
N GLN A 608 17.05 -9.79 6.04
CA GLN A 608 17.28 -10.17 4.62
C GLN A 608 16.14 -9.83 3.62
N VAL A 609 15.33 -8.79 3.87
CA VAL A 609 14.07 -8.61 3.12
C VAL A 609 14.11 -7.59 1.99
N HIS A 610 15.02 -6.60 2.01
CA HIS A 610 14.92 -5.43 1.14
C HIS A 610 16.29 -4.98 0.60
N ASP A 611 16.32 -4.64 -0.70
CA ASP A 611 17.38 -3.81 -1.28
C ASP A 611 17.17 -2.35 -0.85
N VAL A 612 18.26 -1.66 -0.51
CA VAL A 612 18.21 -0.29 -0.02
C VAL A 612 18.34 0.65 -1.21
N ASP A 613 17.24 1.31 -1.57
CA ASP A 613 17.24 2.36 -2.58
C ASP A 613 17.77 3.67 -1.98
N ILE A 614 19.05 3.95 -2.24
CA ILE A 614 19.73 5.16 -1.76
C ILE A 614 19.11 6.44 -2.33
N GLU A 615 18.42 6.36 -3.48
CA GLU A 615 17.76 7.52 -4.09
C GLU A 615 16.51 7.94 -3.32
N VAL A 616 15.93 7.07 -2.48
CA VAL A 616 14.86 7.46 -1.55
C VAL A 616 15.39 8.38 -0.47
N PHE A 617 16.49 8.01 0.18
CA PHE A 617 17.12 8.83 1.23
C PHE A 617 17.59 10.18 0.67
N LYS A 618 18.19 10.15 -0.53
CA LYS A 618 18.62 11.36 -1.24
C LYS A 618 17.45 12.27 -1.56
N ARG A 619 16.34 11.75 -2.12
CA ARG A 619 15.13 12.55 -2.40
C ARG A 619 14.52 13.15 -1.13
N ALA A 620 14.47 12.40 -0.03
CA ALA A 620 13.96 12.88 1.25
C ALA A 620 14.81 14.01 1.87
N CYS A 621 16.14 13.91 1.77
CA CYS A 621 17.01 15.03 2.16
C CYS A 621 16.79 16.24 1.24
N LEU A 622 16.73 16.03 -0.08
CA LEU A 622 16.56 17.10 -1.06
C LEU A 622 15.22 17.83 -0.95
N SER A 623 14.13 17.17 -0.53
CA SER A 623 12.83 17.83 -0.36
C SER A 623 12.82 18.95 0.68
N HIS A 624 13.83 18.98 1.56
CA HIS A 624 14.00 20.00 2.60
C HIS A 624 15.04 21.07 2.22
N ILE A 625 15.67 20.94 1.05
CA ILE A 625 16.68 21.88 0.54
C ILE A 625 16.13 22.56 -0.72
N PRO A 626 15.98 23.90 -0.74
CA PRO A 626 15.57 24.64 -1.93
C PRO A 626 16.47 24.35 -3.12
N GLU A 627 15.93 24.27 -4.33
CA GLU A 627 16.74 24.02 -5.55
C GLU A 627 17.86 25.05 -5.73
N SER A 628 17.61 26.30 -5.33
CA SER A 628 18.60 27.39 -5.36
C SER A 628 19.77 27.21 -4.38
N GLU A 629 19.68 26.25 -3.45
CA GLU A 629 20.69 25.97 -2.42
C GLU A 629 21.36 24.60 -2.61
N ARG A 630 21.18 23.97 -3.78
CA ARG A 630 21.83 22.73 -4.18
C ARG A 630 23.02 23.08 -5.07
N LEU A 631 24.20 22.58 -4.73
CA LEU A 631 25.38 22.66 -5.57
C LEU A 631 25.37 21.48 -6.56
N ASP A 632 25.87 21.73 -7.77
CA ASP A 632 25.92 20.76 -8.88
C ASP A 632 26.77 19.51 -8.58
#